data_AF-A4SRF5-F1
#
_entry.id   AF-A4SRF5-F1
#
_cell.length_a   1.000
_cell.length_b   1.000
_cell.length_c   1.000
_cell.angle_alpha   90.00
_cell.angle_beta   90.00
_cell.angle_gamma   90.00
#
_symmetry.space_group_name_H-M   'P 1'
#
loop_
_entity.id
_entity.type
_entity.pdbx_description
1 polymer ?
#
loop_
_entity_poly.entity_id
_entity_poly.type
_entity_poly.pdbx_seq_one_letter_code
_entity_poly.pdbx_strand_id
1 'polypeptide(L)'
;MKLAQGLLLSLVVTSTVGASEVNLSWQWQSADGQQKRLQLNTNERIMSVSRHEMTLLDAALNYPLETLYSYISPRLYNSINLINQNSPETATKFRNLEQAFTLRDDSMESTLFWQAYQQYQDDAFYQMRVVPCVHPSNRKLPCVRPNYSQLFYQFKGDLKPLAKQFSAKDLATSVGLLQEWLSGIPTPPEQMDHFAPPLQALQNNKADSDEKALLMASLLAELAPQYMLSIIYPNISIGSVSPAWLAITADSGLKGDTVVIGNQRHVLLTGSPLLAEQMTMAKIPLVSEPLY
;
A
#
# COMPACT_ATOMS: atom_id res chain seq x y z
N MET A 1 36.08 14.08 -3.34
CA MET A 1 35.98 12.62 -3.54
C MET A 1 35.27 12.03 -2.33
N LYS A 2 33.99 11.67 -2.45
CA LYS A 2 33.26 10.98 -1.37
C LYS A 2 33.42 9.47 -1.58
N LEU A 3 34.04 8.80 -0.62
CA LEU A 3 34.16 7.34 -0.58
C LEU A 3 32.76 6.76 -0.39
N ALA A 4 32.29 6.01 -1.38
CA ALA A 4 31.12 5.15 -1.25
C ALA A 4 31.48 4.03 -0.25
N GLN A 5 30.99 4.12 0.98
CA GLN A 5 31.07 3.00 1.92
C GLN A 5 29.95 2.02 1.59
N GLY A 6 30.36 0.85 1.10
CA GLY A 6 29.46 -0.22 0.68
C GLY A 6 28.74 -0.86 1.86
N LEU A 7 27.42 -1.02 1.69
CA LEU A 7 26.58 -1.89 2.52
C LEU A 7 27.01 -3.35 2.30
N LEU A 8 27.49 -4.04 3.34
CA LEU A 8 27.80 -5.47 3.28
C LEU A 8 26.59 -6.26 3.78
N LEU A 9 25.90 -6.92 2.85
CA LEU A 9 24.78 -7.84 3.13
C LEU A 9 25.31 -9.27 3.22
N SER A 10 24.99 -9.96 4.31
CA SER A 10 25.13 -11.41 4.42
C SER A 10 23.74 -12.03 4.65
N LEU A 11 23.30 -12.85 3.70
CA LEU A 11 22.10 -13.66 3.82
C LEU A 11 22.52 -15.06 4.27
N VAL A 12 22.06 -15.52 5.43
CA VAL A 12 22.28 -16.90 5.89
C VAL A 12 20.92 -17.57 6.02
N VAL A 13 20.65 -18.55 5.16
CA VAL A 13 19.45 -19.38 5.22
C VAL A 13 19.84 -20.71 5.87
N THR A 14 19.39 -20.96 7.10
CA THR A 14 19.52 -22.27 7.76
C THR A 14 18.15 -22.90 7.91
N SER A 15 17.89 -23.98 7.18
CA SER A 15 16.65 -24.75 7.27
C SER A 15 16.78 -25.87 8.31
N THR A 16 16.14 -25.73 9.46
CA THR A 16 15.84 -26.86 10.35
C THR A 16 14.33 -27.13 10.32
N VAL A 17 13.95 -28.40 10.49
CA VAL A 17 12.59 -28.90 10.33
C VAL A 17 11.73 -28.45 11.53
N GLY A 18 11.06 -27.32 11.35
CA GLY A 18 10.15 -26.64 12.28
C GLY A 18 10.05 -25.20 11.79
N ALA A 19 8.84 -24.74 11.40
CA ALA A 19 8.54 -23.43 10.79
C ALA A 19 9.78 -22.63 10.38
N SER A 20 10.34 -22.91 9.19
CA SER A 20 11.68 -22.42 8.80
C SER A 20 11.83 -20.93 9.11
N GLU A 21 12.70 -20.64 10.08
CA GLU A 21 12.99 -19.29 10.52
C GLU A 21 13.66 -18.51 9.39
N VAL A 22 13.25 -17.26 9.23
CA VAL A 22 13.82 -16.34 8.24
C VAL A 22 14.45 -15.19 9.02
N ASN A 23 15.77 -15.05 8.92
CA ASN A 23 16.52 -13.96 9.52
C ASN A 23 16.96 -12.98 8.43
N LEU A 24 16.54 -11.74 8.55
CA LEU A 24 17.02 -10.64 7.73
C LEU A 24 17.94 -9.76 8.58
N SER A 25 19.10 -9.39 8.05
CA SER A 25 20.06 -8.58 8.79
C SER A 25 20.69 -7.50 7.92
N TRP A 26 20.88 -6.32 8.54
CA TRP A 26 21.48 -5.17 7.90
C TRP A 26 22.59 -4.61 8.79
N GLN A 27 23.68 -4.18 8.18
CA GLN A 27 24.77 -3.51 8.85
C GLN A 27 25.28 -2.34 7.99
N TRP A 28 25.49 -1.20 8.63
CA TRP A 28 26.09 -0.02 8.00
C TRP A 28 26.82 0.84 9.03
N GLN A 29 27.63 1.77 8.55
CA GLN A 29 28.20 2.83 9.37
C GLN A 29 27.31 4.06 9.25
N SER A 30 26.75 4.54 10.36
CA SER A 30 25.91 5.73 10.35
C SER A 30 26.73 7.01 10.15
N ALA A 31 26.07 8.11 9.80
CA ALA A 31 26.69 9.42 9.57
C ALA A 31 27.50 9.96 10.76
N ASP A 32 27.20 9.52 11.98
CA ASP A 32 27.96 9.80 13.21
C ASP A 32 29.18 8.88 13.41
N GLY A 33 29.46 7.99 12.45
CA GLY A 33 30.55 7.03 12.46
C GLY A 33 30.27 5.74 13.23
N GLN A 34 29.12 5.60 13.88
CA GLN A 34 28.77 4.40 14.65
C GLN A 34 28.42 3.22 13.75
N GLN A 35 28.85 2.02 14.11
CA GLN A 35 28.38 0.80 13.43
C GLN A 35 26.97 0.47 13.90
N LYS A 36 26.03 0.38 12.97
CA LYS A 36 24.64 0.00 13.22
C LYS A 36 24.40 -1.41 12.70
N ARG A 37 23.63 -2.18 13.47
CA ARG A 37 23.18 -3.52 13.08
C ARG A 37 21.70 -3.65 13.41
N LEU A 38 20.93 -4.12 12.44
CA LEU A 38 19.51 -4.41 12.59
C LEU A 38 19.23 -5.84 12.21
N GLN A 39 18.24 -6.44 12.87
CA GLN A 39 17.78 -7.79 12.57
C GLN A 39 16.27 -7.88 12.61
N LEU A 40 15.69 -8.62 11.67
CA LEU A 40 14.29 -9.00 11.70
C LEU A 40 14.22 -10.53 11.64
N ASN A 41 13.66 -11.13 12.69
CA ASN A 41 13.32 -12.54 12.71
C ASN A 41 11.84 -12.69 12.35
N THR A 42 11.58 -13.50 11.33
CA THR A 42 10.24 -13.89 10.90
C THR A 42 10.26 -15.38 10.55
N ASN A 43 9.21 -15.89 9.92
CA ASN A 43 9.12 -17.28 9.49
C ASN A 43 8.53 -17.39 8.09
N GLU A 44 8.75 -18.55 7.48
CA GLU A 44 8.31 -18.83 6.12
C GLU A 44 6.79 -18.68 5.91
N ARG A 45 5.98 -18.92 6.96
CA ARG A 45 4.52 -18.74 6.87
C ARG A 45 4.16 -17.27 6.65
N ILE A 46 4.73 -16.36 7.44
CA ILE A 46 4.49 -14.91 7.31
C ILE A 46 5.01 -14.43 5.95
N MET A 47 6.20 -14.87 5.54
CA MET A 47 6.77 -14.52 4.23
C MET A 47 5.89 -15.02 3.06
N SER A 48 5.35 -16.22 3.17
CA SER A 48 4.44 -16.79 2.17
C SER A 48 3.12 -16.04 2.08
N VAL A 49 2.53 -15.67 3.22
CA VAL A 49 1.33 -14.79 3.25
C VAL A 49 1.65 -13.46 2.57
N SER A 50 2.76 -12.82 2.91
CA SER A 50 3.16 -11.55 2.29
C SER A 50 3.35 -11.66 0.77
N ARG A 51 3.91 -12.76 0.25
CA ARG A 51 4.00 -13.02 -1.20
C ARG A 51 2.65 -13.23 -1.85
N HIS A 52 1.76 -13.98 -1.20
CA HIS A 52 0.42 -14.21 -1.73
C HIS A 52 -0.37 -12.89 -1.82
N GLU A 53 -0.28 -12.06 -0.79
CA GLU A 53 -0.91 -10.74 -0.74
C GLU A 53 -0.38 -9.80 -1.83
N MET A 54 0.93 -9.84 -2.10
CA MET A 54 1.54 -9.13 -3.22
C MET A 54 0.91 -9.54 -4.56
N THR A 55 0.80 -10.86 -4.82
CA THR A 55 0.18 -11.36 -6.06
C THR A 55 -1.27 -10.91 -6.22
N LEU A 56 -2.06 -10.91 -5.13
CA LEU A 56 -3.45 -10.47 -5.17
C LEU A 56 -3.57 -8.97 -5.45
N LEU A 57 -2.73 -8.16 -4.80
CA LEU A 57 -2.71 -6.71 -5.02
C LEU A 57 -2.28 -6.38 -6.45
N ASP A 58 -1.19 -6.97 -6.94
CA ASP A 58 -0.71 -6.79 -8.31
C ASP A 58 -1.81 -7.16 -9.32
N ALA A 59 -2.52 -8.27 -9.12
CA ALA A 59 -3.62 -8.67 -9.99
C ALA A 59 -4.76 -7.62 -9.97
N ALA A 60 -5.13 -7.11 -8.80
CA ALA A 60 -6.17 -6.11 -8.66
C ALA A 60 -5.79 -4.76 -9.30
N LEU A 61 -4.52 -4.36 -9.21
CA LEU A 61 -4.03 -3.10 -9.80
C LEU A 61 -3.95 -3.16 -11.32
N ASN A 62 -3.53 -4.30 -11.88
CA ASN A 62 -3.32 -4.47 -13.32
C ASN A 62 -4.57 -4.93 -14.08
N TYR A 63 -5.42 -5.73 -13.44
CA TYR A 63 -6.62 -6.32 -14.03
C TYR A 63 -7.83 -6.08 -13.12
N PRO A 64 -8.19 -4.80 -12.84
CA PRO A 64 -9.22 -4.47 -11.85
C PRO A 64 -10.60 -4.99 -12.21
N LEU A 65 -10.98 -5.00 -13.49
CA LEU A 65 -12.30 -5.46 -13.90
C LEU A 65 -12.42 -6.98 -13.81
N GLU A 66 -11.39 -7.70 -14.25
CA GLU A 66 -11.31 -9.16 -14.22
C GLU A 66 -11.29 -9.65 -12.77
N THR A 67 -10.51 -9.00 -11.92
CA THR A 67 -10.37 -9.36 -10.51
C THR A 67 -11.67 -9.05 -9.75
N LEU A 68 -12.28 -7.88 -9.99
CA LEU A 68 -13.60 -7.53 -9.46
C LEU A 68 -14.65 -8.56 -9.90
N TYR A 69 -14.75 -8.85 -11.20
CA TYR A 69 -15.73 -9.78 -11.75
C TYR A 69 -15.55 -11.20 -11.19
N SER A 70 -14.32 -11.68 -11.09
CA SER A 70 -13.99 -12.98 -10.47
C SER A 70 -14.47 -13.06 -9.02
N TYR A 71 -14.32 -11.96 -8.26
CA TYR A 71 -14.80 -11.88 -6.88
C TYR A 71 -16.33 -11.82 -6.78
N ILE A 72 -16.99 -10.94 -7.53
CA ILE A 72 -18.42 -10.65 -7.32
C ILE A 72 -19.34 -11.67 -8.00
N SER A 73 -18.93 -12.27 -9.12
CA SER A 73 -19.85 -13.08 -9.94
C SER A 73 -20.44 -14.28 -9.20
N PRO A 74 -19.65 -15.13 -8.49
CA PRO A 74 -20.21 -16.26 -7.75
C PRO A 74 -21.20 -15.82 -6.66
N ARG A 75 -20.95 -14.67 -6.03
CA ARG A 75 -21.81 -14.10 -5.00
C ARG A 75 -23.13 -13.59 -5.59
N LEU A 76 -23.06 -12.89 -6.73
CA LEU A 76 -24.24 -12.41 -7.44
C LEU A 76 -25.10 -13.54 -8.00
N TYR A 77 -24.51 -14.63 -8.49
CA TYR A 77 -25.28 -15.82 -8.86
C TYR A 77 -26.08 -16.38 -7.68
N ASN A 78 -25.49 -16.42 -6.49
CA ASN A 78 -26.21 -16.83 -5.28
C ASN A 78 -27.33 -15.84 -4.92
N SER A 79 -27.08 -14.52 -5.01
CA SER A 79 -28.12 -13.51 -4.78
C SER A 79 -29.27 -13.62 -5.76
N ILE A 80 -29.00 -13.84 -7.05
CA ILE A 80 -30.03 -14.07 -8.07
C ILE A 80 -30.93 -15.26 -7.68
N ASN A 81 -30.34 -16.37 -7.25
CA ASN A 81 -31.10 -17.54 -6.82
C ASN A 81 -32.01 -17.22 -5.63
N LEU A 82 -31.48 -16.51 -4.62
CA LEU A 82 -32.24 -16.13 -3.44
C LEU A 82 -33.35 -15.12 -3.76
N ILE A 83 -33.10 -14.13 -4.62
CA ILE A 83 -34.11 -13.18 -5.06
C ILE A 83 -35.23 -13.92 -5.79
N ASN A 84 -34.88 -14.76 -6.78
CA ASN A 84 -35.86 -15.52 -7.53
C ASN A 84 -36.72 -16.44 -6.66
N GLN A 85 -36.13 -17.09 -5.64
CA GLN A 85 -36.83 -17.97 -4.71
C GLN A 85 -37.81 -17.21 -3.81
N ASN A 86 -37.48 -15.99 -3.40
CA ASN A 86 -38.29 -15.21 -2.46
C ASN A 86 -39.28 -14.26 -3.14
N SER A 87 -39.13 -14.02 -4.43
CA SER A 87 -40.04 -13.15 -5.19
C SER A 87 -41.37 -13.85 -5.53
N PRO A 88 -42.49 -13.11 -5.68
CA PRO A 88 -43.76 -13.66 -6.14
C PRO A 88 -43.65 -14.37 -7.50
N GLU A 89 -44.57 -15.30 -7.80
CA GLU A 89 -44.61 -15.98 -9.11
C GLU A 89 -44.84 -15.01 -10.28
N THR A 90 -45.52 -13.90 -10.03
CA THR A 90 -45.80 -12.86 -11.02
C THR A 90 -44.62 -11.93 -11.29
N ALA A 91 -43.54 -12.01 -10.50
CA ALA A 91 -42.37 -11.16 -10.65
C ALA A 91 -41.47 -11.65 -11.79
N THR A 92 -40.84 -10.70 -12.49
CA THR A 92 -39.84 -11.01 -13.52
C THR A 92 -38.61 -11.64 -12.87
N LYS A 93 -38.42 -12.95 -13.09
CA LYS A 93 -37.26 -13.69 -12.57
C LYS A 93 -36.02 -13.44 -13.42
N PHE A 94 -34.86 -13.35 -12.76
CA PHE A 94 -33.57 -13.32 -13.44
C PHE A 94 -33.22 -14.71 -13.96
N ARG A 95 -32.89 -14.85 -15.25
CA ARG A 95 -32.44 -16.13 -15.83
C ARG A 95 -30.95 -16.35 -15.59
N ASN A 96 -30.17 -15.28 -15.66
CA ASN A 96 -28.72 -15.30 -15.52
C ASN A 96 -28.20 -13.91 -15.13
N LEU A 97 -26.90 -13.84 -14.89
CA LEU A 97 -26.22 -12.62 -14.47
C LEU A 97 -26.22 -11.52 -15.54
N GLU A 98 -26.09 -11.88 -16.82
CA GLU A 98 -26.13 -10.94 -17.95
C GLU A 98 -27.49 -10.23 -18.04
N GLN A 99 -28.59 -10.97 -17.91
CA GLN A 99 -29.93 -10.39 -17.85
C GLN A 99 -30.09 -9.51 -16.62
N ALA A 100 -29.58 -9.91 -15.46
CA ALA A 100 -29.66 -9.10 -14.25
C ALA A 100 -28.94 -7.75 -14.41
N PHE A 101 -27.78 -7.72 -15.06
CA PHE A 101 -27.06 -6.48 -15.36
C PHE A 101 -27.76 -5.55 -16.35
N THR A 102 -28.60 -6.09 -17.25
CA THR A 102 -29.37 -5.29 -18.21
C THR A 102 -30.71 -4.83 -17.65
N LEU A 103 -31.23 -5.52 -16.62
CA LEU A 103 -32.48 -5.16 -15.97
C LEU A 103 -32.24 -4.11 -14.88
N ARG A 104 -32.52 -2.85 -15.22
CA ARG A 104 -32.43 -1.71 -14.29
C ARG A 104 -33.74 -0.94 -14.31
N ASP A 105 -34.77 -1.57 -13.74
CA ASP A 105 -36.11 -1.04 -13.59
C ASP A 105 -36.43 -0.79 -12.10
N ASP A 106 -37.62 -0.29 -11.82
CA ASP A 106 -38.07 0.03 -10.46
C ASP A 106 -38.63 -1.20 -9.70
N SER A 107 -38.39 -2.42 -10.20
CA SER A 107 -38.81 -3.64 -9.49
C SER A 107 -38.02 -3.83 -8.19
N MET A 108 -38.64 -4.54 -7.25
CA MET A 108 -37.97 -4.93 -6.01
C MET A 108 -36.77 -5.85 -6.31
N GLU A 109 -36.93 -6.76 -7.28
CA GLU A 109 -35.89 -7.69 -7.72
C GLU A 109 -34.66 -6.97 -8.28
N SER A 110 -34.85 -5.99 -9.17
CA SER A 110 -33.77 -5.17 -9.71
C SER A 110 -33.09 -4.37 -8.59
N THR A 111 -33.87 -3.77 -7.70
CA THR A 111 -33.34 -3.04 -6.53
C THR A 111 -32.47 -3.94 -5.65
N LEU A 112 -32.94 -5.13 -5.29
CA LEU A 112 -32.19 -6.09 -4.46
C LEU A 112 -30.90 -6.56 -5.15
N PHE A 113 -30.95 -6.81 -6.46
CA PHE A 113 -29.77 -7.18 -7.24
C PHE A 113 -28.72 -6.08 -7.21
N TRP A 114 -29.10 -4.82 -7.48
CA TRP A 114 -28.16 -3.70 -7.49
C TRP A 114 -27.62 -3.34 -6.10
N GLN A 115 -28.41 -3.54 -5.04
CA GLN A 115 -27.92 -3.44 -3.66
C GLN A 115 -26.85 -4.49 -3.37
N ALA A 116 -27.10 -5.76 -3.73
CA ALA A 116 -26.11 -6.83 -3.57
C ALA A 116 -24.85 -6.57 -4.39
N TYR A 117 -25.00 -6.08 -5.63
CA TYR A 117 -23.89 -5.69 -6.49
C TYR A 117 -23.01 -4.62 -5.82
N GLN A 118 -23.61 -3.55 -5.31
CA GLN A 118 -22.87 -2.49 -4.66
C GLN A 118 -22.14 -3.00 -3.41
N GLN A 119 -22.82 -3.78 -2.57
CA GLN A 119 -22.20 -4.39 -1.38
C GLN A 119 -20.99 -5.26 -1.76
N TYR A 120 -21.14 -6.17 -2.73
CA TYR A 120 -20.05 -7.06 -3.11
C TYR A 120 -18.91 -6.33 -3.82
N GLN A 121 -19.19 -5.22 -4.49
CA GLN A 121 -18.16 -4.35 -5.05
C GLN A 121 -17.35 -3.67 -3.94
N ASP A 122 -18.02 -3.13 -2.92
CA ASP A 122 -17.35 -2.52 -1.77
C ASP A 122 -16.51 -3.56 -1.01
N ASP A 123 -17.07 -4.75 -0.78
CA ASP A 123 -16.36 -5.89 -0.17
C ASP A 123 -15.15 -6.30 -1.02
N ALA A 124 -15.29 -6.34 -2.35
CA ALA A 124 -14.21 -6.69 -3.26
C ALA A 124 -13.04 -5.71 -3.14
N PHE A 125 -13.31 -4.40 -3.19
CA PHE A 125 -12.27 -3.37 -3.05
C PHE A 125 -11.57 -3.45 -1.69
N TYR A 126 -12.33 -3.69 -0.61
CA TYR A 126 -11.77 -3.91 0.71
C TYR A 126 -10.85 -5.14 0.75
N GLN A 127 -11.29 -6.29 0.22
CA GLN A 127 -10.49 -7.52 0.22
C GLN A 127 -9.24 -7.41 -0.65
N MET A 128 -9.34 -6.71 -1.78
CA MET A 128 -8.22 -6.47 -2.70
C MET A 128 -7.29 -5.35 -2.23
N ARG A 129 -7.67 -4.63 -1.16
CA ARG A 129 -6.95 -3.48 -0.60
C ARG A 129 -6.66 -2.41 -1.63
N VAL A 130 -7.66 -2.13 -2.45
CA VAL A 130 -7.62 -1.06 -3.45
C VAL A 130 -8.77 -0.09 -3.23
N VAL A 131 -8.64 1.11 -3.77
CA VAL A 131 -9.70 2.11 -3.83
C VAL A 131 -9.96 2.50 -5.28
N PRO A 132 -11.23 2.69 -5.69
CA PRO A 132 -11.56 3.16 -7.02
C PRO A 132 -11.12 4.63 -7.20
N CYS A 133 -10.71 4.98 -8.42
CA CYS A 133 -10.32 6.35 -8.79
C CYS A 133 -10.96 6.79 -10.11
N VAL A 134 -10.75 8.06 -10.47
CA VAL A 134 -11.11 8.57 -11.80
C VAL A 134 -9.89 8.46 -12.69
N HIS A 135 -9.99 7.69 -13.78
CA HIS A 135 -8.89 7.54 -14.72
C HIS A 135 -8.56 8.90 -15.37
N PRO A 136 -7.29 9.36 -15.35
CA PRO A 136 -6.88 10.68 -15.82
C PRO A 136 -7.14 10.89 -17.32
N SER A 137 -6.89 9.87 -18.16
CA SER A 137 -7.07 9.97 -19.62
C SER A 137 -8.53 9.83 -20.08
N ASN A 138 -9.36 9.00 -19.43
CA ASN A 138 -10.73 8.75 -19.84
C ASN A 138 -11.56 8.18 -18.69
N ARG A 139 -12.59 8.91 -18.26
CA ARG A 139 -13.48 8.52 -17.14
C ARG A 139 -14.19 7.17 -17.29
N LYS A 140 -14.23 6.60 -18.50
CA LYS A 140 -14.82 5.28 -18.77
C LYS A 140 -13.85 4.11 -18.56
N LEU A 141 -12.56 4.39 -18.44
CA LEU A 141 -11.56 3.36 -18.18
C LEU A 141 -11.53 3.02 -16.68
N PRO A 142 -11.29 1.75 -16.32
CA PRO A 142 -11.17 1.36 -14.92
C PRO A 142 -9.95 2.03 -14.29
N CYS A 143 -10.09 2.40 -13.02
CA CYS A 143 -9.01 3.02 -12.26
C CYS A 143 -9.12 2.55 -10.82
N VAL A 144 -8.05 1.94 -10.33
CA VAL A 144 -7.88 1.60 -8.92
C VAL A 144 -6.47 2.01 -8.48
N ARG A 145 -6.30 2.14 -7.16
CA ARG A 145 -5.03 2.45 -6.48
C ARG A 145 -4.90 1.61 -5.21
N PRO A 146 -3.69 1.38 -4.69
CA PRO A 146 -3.50 0.82 -3.37
C PRO A 146 -4.27 1.61 -2.31
N ASN A 147 -4.87 0.91 -1.36
CA ASN A 147 -5.38 1.51 -0.13
C ASN A 147 -4.25 1.51 0.90
N TYR A 148 -3.49 2.59 1.01
CA TYR A 148 -2.31 2.62 1.87
C TYR A 148 -2.65 2.51 3.34
N SER A 149 -3.81 3.03 3.78
CA SER A 149 -4.26 2.83 5.16
C SER A 149 -4.43 1.34 5.48
N GLN A 150 -5.15 0.59 4.63
CA GLN A 150 -5.33 -0.85 4.85
C GLN A 150 -4.00 -1.62 4.76
N LEU A 151 -3.16 -1.33 3.77
CA LEU A 151 -1.85 -1.96 3.62
C LEU A 151 -0.95 -1.65 4.82
N PHE A 152 -0.96 -0.42 5.33
CA PHE A 152 -0.24 -0.03 6.53
C PHE A 152 -0.66 -0.85 7.75
N TYR A 153 -1.96 -0.96 8.02
CA TYR A 153 -2.46 -1.73 9.16
C TYR A 153 -2.15 -3.23 9.04
N GLN A 154 -2.13 -3.76 7.81
CA GLN A 154 -1.74 -5.14 7.55
C GLN A 154 -0.27 -5.39 7.92
N PHE A 155 0.66 -4.53 7.48
CA PHE A 155 2.09 -4.85 7.55
C PHE A 155 2.82 -4.29 8.77
N LYS A 156 2.29 -3.26 9.44
CA LYS A 156 2.96 -2.63 10.59
C LYS A 156 3.26 -3.60 11.74
N GLY A 157 2.38 -4.59 11.96
CA GLY A 157 2.51 -5.56 13.04
C GLY A 157 3.77 -6.43 12.90
N ASP A 158 4.03 -6.93 11.69
CA ASP A 158 5.17 -7.78 11.38
C ASP A 158 6.50 -7.03 11.48
N LEU A 159 6.48 -5.71 11.27
CA LEU A 159 7.67 -4.85 11.31
C LEU A 159 7.98 -4.26 12.69
N LYS A 160 7.10 -4.43 13.67
CA LYS A 160 7.28 -3.88 15.02
C LYS A 160 8.62 -4.25 15.69
N PRO A 161 9.15 -5.49 15.59
CA PRO A 161 10.47 -5.82 16.14
C PRO A 161 11.61 -5.04 15.49
N LEU A 162 11.50 -4.76 14.18
CA LEU A 162 12.48 -3.96 13.45
C LEU A 162 12.37 -2.48 13.82
N ALA A 163 11.14 -1.95 13.87
CA ALA A 163 10.88 -0.55 14.23
C ALA A 163 11.52 -0.16 15.56
N LYS A 164 11.39 -1.00 16.59
CA LYS A 164 11.96 -0.76 17.93
C LYS A 164 13.47 -0.56 17.95
N GLN A 165 14.20 -1.12 17.00
CA GLN A 165 15.66 -1.00 16.93
C GLN A 165 16.13 0.37 16.40
N PHE A 166 15.21 1.18 15.85
CA PHE A 166 15.47 2.58 15.47
C PHE A 166 15.17 3.58 16.59
N SER A 167 14.76 3.11 17.77
CA SER A 167 14.50 3.98 18.92
C SER A 167 15.77 4.72 19.33
N ALA A 168 15.66 6.04 19.47
CA ALA A 168 16.75 6.93 19.85
C ALA A 168 16.28 7.94 20.91
N LYS A 169 17.18 8.82 21.34
CA LYS A 169 16.92 9.82 22.39
C LYS A 169 15.80 10.82 22.02
N ASP A 170 15.60 11.05 20.72
CA ASP A 170 14.61 11.98 20.17
C ASP A 170 14.14 11.51 18.79
N LEU A 171 12.96 11.99 18.38
CA LEU A 171 12.33 11.59 17.13
C LEU A 171 13.17 11.95 15.89
N ALA A 172 13.86 13.09 15.90
CA ALA A 172 14.68 13.51 14.76
C ALA A 172 15.85 12.54 14.55
N THR A 173 16.46 12.05 15.62
CA THR A 173 17.51 11.03 15.56
C THR A 173 16.95 9.70 15.04
N SER A 174 15.78 9.26 15.52
CA SER A 174 15.12 8.04 15.02
C SER A 174 14.78 8.12 13.54
N VAL A 175 14.18 9.24 13.10
CA VAL A 175 13.84 9.48 11.69
C VAL A 175 15.09 9.55 10.82
N GLY A 176 16.16 10.21 11.29
CA GLY A 176 17.42 10.28 10.55
C GLY A 176 18.05 8.88 10.34
N LEU A 177 18.03 8.01 11.36
CA LEU A 177 18.50 6.63 11.23
C LEU A 177 17.63 5.81 10.26
N LEU A 178 16.31 5.99 10.31
CA LEU A 178 15.38 5.35 9.36
C LEU A 178 15.67 5.79 7.92
N GLN A 179 15.81 7.09 7.69
CA GLN A 179 16.08 7.65 6.36
C GLN A 179 17.44 7.17 5.82
N GLU A 180 18.46 7.15 6.67
CA GLU A 180 19.79 6.64 6.32
C GLU A 180 19.71 5.17 5.90
N TRP A 181 19.10 4.32 6.72
CA TRP A 181 18.94 2.90 6.42
C TRP A 181 18.11 2.67 5.14
N LEU A 182 16.99 3.38 4.99
CA LEU A 182 16.11 3.29 3.82
C LEU A 182 16.81 3.75 2.53
N SER A 183 17.70 4.74 2.61
CA SER A 183 18.53 5.19 1.49
C SER A 183 19.53 4.13 1.03
N GLY A 184 19.92 3.21 1.92
CA GLY A 184 20.77 2.06 1.61
C GLY A 184 20.05 0.93 0.86
N ILE A 185 18.72 0.93 0.82
CA ILE A 185 17.95 -0.05 0.02
C ILE A 185 18.00 0.39 -1.46
N PRO A 186 18.47 -0.46 -2.39
CA PRO A 186 18.48 -0.17 -3.82
C PRO A 186 17.11 0.27 -4.37
N THR A 187 17.09 1.39 -5.10
CA THR A 187 15.88 1.91 -5.76
C THR A 187 15.88 1.48 -7.23
N PRO A 188 14.97 0.59 -7.67
CA PRO A 188 14.73 0.39 -9.10
C PRO A 188 14.07 1.60 -9.75
N PRO A 189 13.93 1.62 -11.09
CA PRO A 189 12.96 2.49 -11.73
C PRO A 189 11.56 2.24 -11.15
N GLU A 190 10.78 3.31 -11.00
CA GLU A 190 9.39 3.23 -10.54
C GLU A 190 8.59 2.21 -11.35
N GLN A 191 7.85 1.34 -10.67
CA GLN A 191 7.04 0.30 -11.29
C GLN A 191 5.56 0.64 -11.10
N MET A 192 4.80 0.74 -12.19
CA MET A 192 3.38 1.08 -12.12
C MET A 192 2.46 -0.15 -11.98
N ASP A 193 2.99 -1.31 -12.33
CA ASP A 193 2.31 -2.60 -12.41
C ASP A 193 2.71 -3.57 -11.29
N HIS A 194 3.55 -3.13 -10.35
CA HIS A 194 4.02 -3.95 -9.26
C HIS A 194 4.07 -3.15 -7.96
N PHE A 195 3.68 -3.80 -6.87
CA PHE A 195 3.85 -3.26 -5.52
C PHE A 195 4.36 -4.35 -4.58
N ALA A 196 5.60 -4.22 -4.09
CA ALA A 196 6.16 -5.12 -3.09
C ALA A 196 5.77 -4.69 -1.65
N PRO A 197 5.02 -5.52 -0.91
CA PRO A 197 4.81 -5.29 0.51
C PRO A 197 6.12 -5.15 1.28
N PRO A 198 6.13 -4.47 2.44
CA PRO A 198 7.36 -4.18 3.16
C PRO A 198 8.25 -5.40 3.45
N LEU A 199 7.69 -6.57 3.79
CA LEU A 199 8.48 -7.78 3.98
C LEU A 199 9.12 -8.30 2.69
N GLN A 200 8.46 -8.17 1.54
CA GLN A 200 9.02 -8.54 0.24
C GLN A 200 10.11 -7.55 -0.20
N ALA A 201 9.86 -6.25 -0.02
CA ALA A 201 10.86 -5.21 -0.26
C ALA A 201 12.15 -5.46 0.55
N LEU A 202 12.00 -5.87 1.82
CA LEU A 202 13.12 -6.23 2.70
C LEU A 202 13.79 -7.54 2.30
N GLN A 203 13.03 -8.58 1.95
CA GLN A 203 13.59 -9.87 1.51
C GLN A 203 14.37 -9.72 0.20
N ASN A 204 13.84 -8.94 -0.74
CA ASN A 204 14.46 -8.71 -2.04
C ASN A 204 15.56 -7.64 -1.99
N ASN A 205 15.67 -6.92 -0.87
CA ASN A 205 16.54 -5.76 -0.70
C ASN A 205 16.45 -4.78 -1.87
N LYS A 206 15.22 -4.39 -2.19
CA LYS A 206 14.90 -3.55 -3.35
C LYS A 206 13.55 -2.91 -3.10
N ALA A 207 13.45 -1.60 -3.29
CA ALA A 207 12.21 -0.87 -3.10
C ALA A 207 12.16 0.42 -3.94
N ASP A 208 11.09 0.66 -4.69
CA ASP A 208 10.85 1.96 -5.34
C ASP A 208 10.20 2.97 -4.36
N SER A 209 9.70 4.10 -4.86
CA SER A 209 9.33 5.22 -4.00
C SER A 209 8.13 4.91 -3.08
N ASP A 210 7.14 4.17 -3.56
CA ASP A 210 5.91 3.94 -2.81
C ASP A 210 6.06 2.77 -1.83
N GLU A 211 6.81 1.75 -2.20
CA GLU A 211 7.27 0.66 -1.33
C GLU A 211 8.11 1.23 -0.16
N LYS A 212 9.03 2.17 -0.45
CA LYS A 212 9.82 2.87 0.59
C LYS A 212 8.96 3.73 1.49
N ALA A 213 7.97 4.44 0.93
CA ALA A 213 7.05 5.25 1.70
C ALA A 213 6.24 4.39 2.69
N LEU A 214 5.68 3.27 2.23
CA LEU A 214 4.93 2.37 3.10
C LEU A 214 5.81 1.65 4.14
N LEU A 215 7.02 1.23 3.76
CA LEU A 215 7.99 0.63 4.68
C LEU A 215 8.36 1.62 5.79
N MET A 216 8.72 2.85 5.43
CA MET A 216 9.05 3.86 6.44
C MET A 216 7.84 4.20 7.31
N ALA A 217 6.63 4.26 6.75
CA ALA A 217 5.42 4.53 7.52
C ALA A 217 5.17 3.44 8.57
N SER A 218 5.31 2.18 8.16
CA SER A 218 5.12 1.00 9.01
C SER A 218 6.11 0.98 10.19
N LEU A 219 7.32 1.48 9.98
CA LEU A 219 8.34 1.58 11.04
C LEU A 219 8.14 2.81 11.93
N LEU A 220 7.85 3.97 11.33
CA LEU A 220 7.76 5.24 12.05
C LEU A 220 6.53 5.31 12.95
N ALA A 221 5.42 4.69 12.57
CA ALA A 221 4.20 4.69 13.39
C ALA A 221 4.38 4.05 14.77
N GLU A 222 5.34 3.13 14.93
CA GLU A 222 5.69 2.56 16.23
C GLU A 222 6.55 3.51 17.08
N LEU A 223 7.27 4.44 16.47
CA LEU A 223 8.18 5.40 17.13
C LEU A 223 7.50 6.74 17.42
N ALA A 224 6.51 7.11 16.61
CA ALA A 224 5.79 8.38 16.65
C ALA A 224 4.27 8.22 16.44
N PRO A 225 3.58 7.39 17.23
CA PRO A 225 2.16 7.10 17.04
C PRO A 225 1.24 8.33 17.22
N GLN A 226 1.73 9.39 17.87
CA GLN A 226 0.96 10.60 18.15
C GLN A 226 0.85 11.57 16.97
N TYR A 227 1.68 11.41 15.93
CA TYR A 227 1.67 12.30 14.76
C TYR A 227 0.99 11.62 13.60
N MET A 228 0.23 12.36 12.80
CA MET A 228 -0.44 11.79 11.63
C MET A 228 0.58 11.56 10.52
N LEU A 229 0.57 10.34 9.97
CA LEU A 229 1.35 9.95 8.81
C LEU A 229 0.44 9.92 7.59
N SER A 230 0.96 10.34 6.44
CA SER A 230 0.23 10.33 5.18
C SER A 230 1.11 9.87 4.03
N ILE A 231 0.56 9.10 3.11
CA ILE A 231 1.19 8.83 1.83
C ILE A 231 0.70 9.88 0.84
N ILE A 232 1.65 10.57 0.21
CA ILE A 232 1.41 11.61 -0.78
C ILE A 232 1.73 11.03 -2.15
N TYR A 233 0.88 11.27 -3.14
CA TYR A 233 1.09 10.86 -4.53
C TYR A 233 0.34 11.77 -5.51
N PRO A 234 0.72 11.81 -6.80
CA PRO A 234 -0.01 12.58 -7.81
C PRO A 234 -1.43 12.08 -8.01
N ASN A 235 -2.40 12.98 -8.18
CA ASN A 235 -3.79 12.60 -8.42
C ASN A 235 -4.01 11.92 -9.79
N ILE A 236 -3.00 11.92 -10.66
CA ILE A 236 -2.99 11.26 -11.96
C ILE A 236 -2.44 9.82 -11.90
N SER A 237 -1.95 9.36 -10.74
CA SER A 237 -1.42 8.00 -10.60
C SER A 237 -2.52 6.95 -10.76
N ILE A 238 -2.18 5.82 -11.36
CA ILE A 238 -3.06 4.65 -11.59
C ILE A 238 -2.21 3.41 -11.33
N GLY A 239 -2.79 2.33 -10.82
CA GLY A 239 -2.02 1.13 -10.49
C GLY A 239 -1.18 1.37 -9.24
N SER A 240 0.03 0.81 -9.18
CA SER A 240 1.01 1.15 -8.15
C SER A 240 1.35 2.64 -8.27
N VAL A 241 1.07 3.44 -7.24
CA VAL A 241 0.98 4.91 -7.37
C VAL A 241 2.32 5.61 -7.21
N SER A 242 3.30 5.18 -8.00
CA SER A 242 4.62 5.79 -8.07
C SER A 242 4.65 7.00 -9.03
N PRO A 243 5.34 8.11 -8.69
CA PRO A 243 6.10 8.32 -7.46
C PRO A 243 5.21 8.60 -6.24
N ALA A 244 5.63 8.14 -5.06
CA ALA A 244 4.98 8.47 -3.78
C ALA A 244 5.97 8.91 -2.70
N TRP A 245 5.45 9.61 -1.69
CA TRP A 245 6.19 10.12 -0.54
C TRP A 245 5.48 9.77 0.75
N LEU A 246 6.24 9.45 1.80
CA LEU A 246 5.74 9.50 3.16
C LEU A 246 5.90 10.92 3.69
N ALA A 247 4.84 11.40 4.32
CA ALA A 247 4.81 12.65 5.04
C ALA A 247 4.36 12.47 6.49
N ILE A 248 4.81 13.39 7.33
CA ILE A 248 4.33 13.59 8.69
C ILE A 248 3.82 15.02 8.85
N THR A 249 2.87 15.24 9.74
CA THR A 249 2.38 16.59 10.04
C THR A 249 3.50 17.51 10.54
N ALA A 250 3.47 18.77 10.12
CA ALA A 250 4.53 19.73 10.46
C ALA A 250 4.58 20.12 11.95
N ASP A 251 3.54 19.82 12.72
CA ASP A 251 3.52 19.96 14.19
C ASP A 251 4.37 18.90 14.92
N SER A 252 4.91 17.91 14.20
CA SER A 252 5.87 16.93 14.75
C SER A 252 7.20 17.52 15.22
N GLY A 253 7.51 18.76 14.83
CA GLY A 253 8.77 19.42 15.13
C GLY A 253 9.97 18.92 14.30
N LEU A 254 9.73 17.96 13.39
CA LEU A 254 10.73 17.50 12.43
C LEU A 254 11.03 18.59 11.40
N LYS A 255 12.32 18.76 11.10
CA LYS A 255 12.79 19.66 10.05
C LYS A 255 12.94 18.88 8.75
N GLY A 256 12.60 19.51 7.63
CA GLY A 256 12.73 18.93 6.31
C GLY A 256 11.99 19.77 5.28
N ASP A 257 12.01 19.31 4.03
CA ASP A 257 11.26 19.94 2.96
C ASP A 257 9.76 19.77 3.20
N THR A 258 9.01 20.85 2.98
CA THR A 258 7.58 20.88 3.28
C THR A 258 6.75 21.09 2.05
N VAL A 259 5.65 20.35 1.95
CA VAL A 259 4.60 20.57 0.96
C VAL A 259 3.31 20.98 1.65
N VAL A 260 2.51 21.79 0.97
CA VAL A 260 1.19 22.21 1.44
C VAL A 260 0.15 21.56 0.54
N ILE A 261 -0.70 20.71 1.12
CA ILE A 261 -1.77 20.02 0.41
C ILE A 261 -3.08 20.38 1.11
N GLY A 262 -4.00 21.01 0.37
CA GLY A 262 -5.17 21.65 0.97
C GLY A 262 -4.76 22.72 1.98
N ASN A 263 -5.19 22.57 3.24
CA ASN A 263 -4.85 23.47 4.34
C ASN A 263 -3.81 22.90 5.32
N GLN A 264 -3.22 21.74 4.99
CA GLN A 264 -2.27 21.05 5.87
C GLN A 264 -0.85 21.19 5.33
N ARG A 265 0.09 21.45 6.25
CA ARG A 265 1.53 21.46 5.96
C ARG A 265 2.13 20.13 6.40
N HIS A 266 2.84 19.51 5.47
CA HIS A 266 3.46 18.22 5.64
C HIS A 266 4.97 18.35 5.53
N VAL A 267 5.72 17.61 6.34
CA VAL A 267 7.16 17.41 6.18
C VAL A 267 7.37 16.11 5.43
N LEU A 268 8.07 16.16 4.30
CA LEU A 268 8.39 14.97 3.51
C LEU A 268 9.51 14.19 4.20
N LEU A 269 9.31 12.88 4.35
CA LEU A 269 10.24 11.97 5.01
C LEU A 269 10.93 11.00 4.04
N THR A 270 10.28 10.67 2.93
CA THR A 270 10.85 9.86 1.83
C THR A 270 10.68 10.58 0.50
N GLY A 271 11.24 10.01 -0.57
CA GLY A 271 11.09 10.50 -1.93
C GLY A 271 11.89 11.78 -2.21
N SER A 272 11.80 12.27 -3.45
CA SER A 272 12.50 13.49 -3.90
C SER A 272 11.64 14.73 -3.65
N PRO A 273 12.07 15.67 -2.80
CA PRO A 273 11.34 16.94 -2.58
C PRO A 273 11.23 17.76 -3.87
N LEU A 274 12.31 17.79 -4.66
CA LEU A 274 12.34 18.45 -5.96
C LEU A 274 11.26 17.91 -6.90
N LEU A 275 11.02 16.59 -6.89
CA LEU A 275 9.99 16.00 -7.73
C LEU A 275 8.58 16.41 -7.26
N ALA A 276 8.33 16.47 -5.96
CA ALA A 276 7.06 16.96 -5.43
C ALA A 276 6.81 18.45 -5.79
N GLU A 277 7.86 19.28 -5.72
CA GLU A 277 7.80 20.68 -6.18
C GLU A 277 7.53 20.78 -7.68
N GLN A 278 8.21 19.97 -8.50
CA GLN A 278 7.99 19.93 -9.95
C GLN A 278 6.54 19.56 -10.30
N MET A 279 5.94 18.58 -9.60
CA MET A 279 4.53 18.22 -9.78
C MET A 279 3.61 19.40 -9.47
N THR A 280 3.89 20.10 -8.37
CA THR A 280 3.12 21.29 -7.95
C THR A 280 3.26 22.42 -8.98
N MET A 281 4.46 22.69 -9.48
CA MET A 281 4.73 23.68 -10.53
C MET A 281 4.06 23.32 -11.86
N ALA A 282 4.01 22.03 -12.20
CA ALA A 282 3.29 21.51 -13.36
C ALA A 282 1.76 21.52 -13.20
N LYS A 283 1.24 22.03 -12.07
CA LYS A 283 -0.17 22.05 -11.71
C LYS A 283 -0.80 20.65 -11.68
N ILE A 284 -0.02 19.63 -11.33
CA ILE A 284 -0.51 18.28 -11.05
C ILE A 284 -0.89 18.23 -9.57
N PRO A 285 -2.18 18.12 -9.22
CA PRO A 285 -2.59 18.08 -7.84
C PRO A 285 -2.02 16.86 -7.13
N LEU A 286 -1.51 17.07 -5.92
CA LEU A 286 -1.10 15.98 -5.03
C LEU A 286 -2.27 15.58 -4.13
N VAL A 287 -2.41 14.27 -3.92
CA VAL A 287 -3.31 13.67 -2.93
C VAL A 287 -2.50 13.42 -1.66
N SER A 288 -3.08 13.71 -0.50
CA SER A 288 -2.54 13.30 0.80
C SER A 288 -3.50 12.29 1.42
N GLU A 289 -3.11 11.02 1.46
CA GLU A 289 -3.88 9.94 2.04
C GLU A 289 -3.42 9.67 3.48
N PRO A 290 -4.24 9.98 4.50
CA PRO A 290 -3.89 9.71 5.89
C PRO A 290 -3.89 8.20 6.14
N LEU A 291 -2.94 7.72 6.94
CA LEU A 291 -2.83 6.30 7.29
C LEU A 291 -3.73 5.90 8.45
N TYR A 292 -4.01 6.82 9.38
CA TYR A 292 -4.85 6.65 10.57
C TYR A 292 -5.38 7.99 11.09
#